data_AF-A0AAN7E9B3-F1
#
_entry.id   AF-A0AAN7E9B3-F1
#
_cell.length_a   1.000
_cell.length_b   1.000
_cell.length_c   1.000
_cell.angle_alpha   90.00
_cell.angle_beta   90.00
_cell.angle_gamma   90.00
#
_symmetry.space_group_name_H-M   'P 1'
#
loop_
_entity.id
_entity.type
_entity.pdbx_description
1 polymer ?
#
loop_
_entity_poly.entity_id
_entity_poly.type
_entity_poly.pdbx_seq_one_letter_code
_entity_poly.pdbx_strand_id
1 'polypeptide(L)' 'MNIAMEQTEEYVSGQLKNKYGDAFIPGNNVIYISTSKRTLANGA' A
#
# COMPACT_ATOMS: atom_id res chain seq x y z
N MET A 1 1.01 -3.83 15.87
CA MET A 1 -0.18 -3.44 15.11
C MET A 1 -0.16 -4.13 13.74
N ASN A 2 -0.62 -5.37 13.64
CA ASN A 2 -0.59 -6.08 12.37
C ASN A 2 -1.60 -5.49 11.39
N ILE A 3 -1.29 -5.51 10.10
CA ILE A 3 -2.12 -4.89 9.05
C ILE A 3 -2.45 -5.94 8.00
N ALA A 4 -3.74 -6.07 7.68
CA ALA A 4 -4.21 -6.79 6.51
C ALA A 4 -4.50 -5.76 5.40
N MET A 5 -4.00 -6.02 4.19
CA MET A 5 -4.18 -5.16 3.03
C MET A 5 -4.64 -6.00 1.84
N GLU A 6 -5.49 -5.42 1.00
CA GLU A 6 -5.92 -5.97 -0.28
C GLU A 6 -5.38 -5.08 -1.40
N GLN A 7 -5.25 -5.64 -2.61
CA GLN A 7 -4.70 -4.93 -3.79
C GLN A 7 -3.35 -4.24 -3.51
N THR A 8 -2.49 -4.92 -2.75
CA THR A 8 -1.24 -4.36 -2.21
C THR A 8 -0.15 -4.27 -3.27
N GLU A 9 0.48 -3.09 -3.38
CA GLU A 9 1.63 -2.82 -4.23
C GLU A 9 2.82 -2.39 -3.38
N GLU A 10 4.01 -2.90 -3.72
CA GLU A 10 5.26 -2.50 -3.08
C GLU A 10 6.03 -1.55 -3.98
N TYR A 11 6.43 -0.43 -3.39
CA TYR A 11 7.29 0.55 -4.03
C TYR A 11 8.63 0.65 -3.29
N VAL A 12 9.73 0.46 -4.01
CA VAL A 12 11.09 0.63 -3.49
C VAL A 12 11.75 1.76 -4.27
N SER A 13 12.22 2.79 -3.58
CA SER A 13 12.75 4.03 -4.21
C SER A 13 11.77 4.68 -5.20
N GLY A 14 10.47 4.62 -4.89
CA GLY A 14 9.40 5.18 -5.73
C GLY A 14 9.07 4.37 -6.99
N GLN A 15 9.74 3.25 -7.23
CA GLN A 15 9.46 2.37 -8.36
C GLN A 15 8.64 1.17 -7.92
N LEU A 16 7.62 0.79 -8.73
CA LEU A 16 6.83 -0.40 -8.48
C LEU A 16 7.74 -1.63 -8.57
N LYS A 17 7.86 -2.35 -7.45
CA LYS A 17 8.69 -3.53 -7.34
C LYS A 17 7.87 -4.81 -7.45
N ASN A 18 6.70 -4.85 -6.79
CA ASN A 18 5.86 -6.03 -6.76
C ASN A 18 4.37 -5.70 -6.55
N LYS A 19 3.51 -6.64 -6.94
CA LYS A 19 2.07 -6.63 -6.67
C LYS A 19 1.69 -7.90 -5.95
N TYR A 20 1.26 -7.77 -4.70
CA TYR A 20 0.98 -8.90 -3.82
C TYR A 20 -0.50 -9.29 -3.78
N GLY A 21 -1.41 -8.36 -4.12
CA GLY A 21 -2.84 -8.59 -3.88
C GLY A 21 -3.10 -8.56 -2.38
N ASP A 22 -3.46 -9.70 -1.81
CA ASP A 22 -3.73 -9.82 -0.38
C ASP A 22 -2.42 -9.99 0.39
N ALA A 23 -2.18 -9.12 1.37
CA ALA A 23 -0.94 -9.09 2.13
C ALA A 23 -1.20 -8.89 3.63
N PHE A 24 -0.39 -9.54 4.46
CA PHE A 24 -0.38 -9.35 5.90
C PHE A 24 0.98 -8.82 6.35
N ILE A 25 1.00 -7.63 6.94
CA ILE A 25 2.22 -6.93 7.37
C ILE A 25 2.32 -6.98 8.90
N PRO A 26 3.41 -7.54 9.46
CA PRO A 26 3.66 -7.52 10.89
C PRO A 26 3.81 -6.09 11.40
N GLY A 27 3.11 -5.76 12.48
CA GLY A 27 3.04 -4.39 12.95
C GLY A 27 4.30 -3.80 13.53
N ASN A 28 5.23 -4.65 13.92
CA ASN A 28 6.56 -4.24 14.39
C ASN A 28 7.47 -3.79 13.23
N ASN A 29 7.09 -4.06 11.98
CA ASN A 29 7.83 -3.62 10.80
C ASN A 29 7.28 -2.32 10.21
N VAL A 30 6.19 -1.78 10.76
CA VAL A 30 5.51 -0.58 10.24
C VAL A 30 6.01 0.64 10.99
N ILE A 31 6.60 1.59 10.26
CA ILE A 31 7.12 2.85 10.83
C ILE A 31 6.04 3.93 10.84
N TYR A 32 5.27 4.07 9.75
CA TYR A 32 4.20 5.05 9.64
C TYR A 32 3.07 4.55 8.73
N ILE A 33 1.88 5.15 8.89
CA ILE A 33 0.72 4.92 8.04
C ILE A 33 0.17 6.29 7.62
N SER A 34 -0.08 6.49 6.33
CA SER A 34 -0.72 7.69 5.79
C SER A 34 -1.80 7.32 4.81
N THR A 35 -2.87 8.11 4.74
CA THR A 35 -3.88 7.94 3.70
C THR A 35 -3.38 8.49 2.38
N SER A 36 -3.55 7.73 1.30
CA SER A 36 -3.35 8.24 -0.05
C SER A 36 -4.63 8.92 -0.51
N LYS A 37 -4.56 10.22 -0.83
CA LYS A 37 -5.66 10.89 -1.52
C LYS A 37 -5.75 10.32 -2.94
N ARG A 38 -6.74 9.46 -3.19
CA ARG A 38 -7.07 9.08 -4.56
C ARG A 38 -7.74 10.29 -5.21
N THR A 39 -6.98 11.04 -6.00
CA THR A 39 -7.58 12.05 -6.88
C THR A 39 -8.45 11.30 -7.88
N LEU A 40 -9.77 11.47 -7.81
CA LEU A 40 -10.69 11.01 -8.86
C LEU A 40 -10.41 11.85 -10.11
N ALA A 41 -9.31 11.57 -10.81
CA ALA A 41 -9.00 12.20 -12.08
C ALA A 41 -9.52 11.30 -13.21
N ASN A 42 -10.57 11.80 -13.86
CA ASN A 42 -11.18 11.36 -15.13
C ASN A 42 -12.00 10.06 -15.01
N GLY A 43 -13.33 10.01 -15.12
CA GLY A 43 -14.28 10.90 -15.78
C GLY A 43 -15.27 10.01 -16.54
N ALA A 44 -16.57 10.29 -16.42
CA ALA A 44 -17.70 9.63 -17.09
C ALA A 44 -18.05 8.18 -16.67
#